data_AF-A0A225UVW0-F1
#
_entry.id   AF-A0A225UVW0-F1
#
_cell.length_a   1.000
_cell.length_b   1.000
_cell.length_c   1.000
_cell.angle_alpha   90.00
_cell.angle_beta   90.00
_cell.angle_gamma   90.00
#
_symmetry.space_group_name_H-M   'P 1'
#
loop_
_entity.id
_entity.type
_entity.pdbx_description
1 polymer ?
#
loop_
_entity_poly.entity_id
_entity_poly.type
_entity_poly.pdbx_seq_one_letter_code
_entity_poly.pdbx_strand_id
1 'polypeptide(L)'
;MAATKKRVSYFYHPEVGHFYYGPGHPMKPHRMKLAHHLVVNYDLYHKMDIFEPHLASADEMKVFHAPEYIEFLQRVSPAKQRDMATELAKCKSIEGC
;
A
#
# COMPACT_ATOMS: atom_id res chain seq x y z
N MET A 1 -20.35 28.60 18.05
CA MET A 1 -19.64 28.84 16.77
C MET A 1 -19.96 27.70 15.82
N ALA A 2 -20.43 27.97 14.61
CA ALA A 2 -20.64 26.92 13.61
C ALA A 2 -19.27 26.36 13.19
N ALA A 3 -19.07 25.05 13.30
CA ALA A 3 -17.83 24.41 12.88
C ALA A 3 -17.65 24.59 11.36
N THR A 4 -16.49 25.09 10.93
CA THR A 4 -16.17 25.24 9.51
C THR A 4 -16.10 23.86 8.85
N LYS A 5 -16.72 23.73 7.67
CA LYS A 5 -16.67 22.47 6.91
C LYS A 5 -15.23 22.21 6.49
N LYS A 6 -14.62 21.16 7.04
CA LYS A 6 -13.26 20.76 6.70
C LYS A 6 -13.21 20.20 5.28
N ARG A 7 -12.17 20.58 4.53
CA ARG A 7 -11.86 19.96 3.24
C ARG A 7 -11.21 18.60 3.48
N VAL A 8 -11.63 17.60 2.72
CA VAL A 8 -11.16 16.21 2.84
C VAL A 8 -10.65 15.77 1.47
N SER A 9 -9.44 15.22 1.45
CA SER A 9 -8.86 14.58 0.26
C SER A 9 -8.81 13.07 0.49
N TYR A 10 -9.26 12.30 -0.49
CA TYR A 10 -9.34 10.84 -0.43
C TYR A 10 -8.52 10.22 -1.56
N PHE A 11 -7.57 9.36 -1.21
CA PHE A 11 -6.68 8.71 -2.16
C PHE A 11 -7.08 7.25 -2.36
N TYR A 12 -7.25 6.85 -3.61
CA TYR A 12 -7.60 5.48 -3.95
C TYR A 12 -7.02 5.08 -5.32
N HIS A 13 -6.41 3.91 -5.38
CA HIS A 13 -5.92 3.29 -6.61
C HIS A 13 -6.71 1.99 -6.87
N PRO A 14 -7.34 1.79 -8.05
CA PRO A 14 -8.22 0.64 -8.31
C PRO A 14 -7.56 -0.73 -8.09
N GLU A 15 -6.27 -0.84 -8.38
CA GLU A 15 -5.52 -2.10 -8.31
C GLU A 15 -5.11 -2.53 -6.90
N VAL A 16 -5.21 -1.65 -5.90
CA VAL A 16 -4.77 -1.94 -4.52
C VAL A 16 -5.48 -3.15 -3.92
N GLY A 17 -6.72 -3.43 -4.36
CA GLY A 17 -7.50 -4.57 -3.90
C GLY A 17 -7.11 -5.91 -4.50
N HIS A 18 -6.24 -5.94 -5.52
CA HIS A 18 -5.87 -7.15 -6.25
C HIS A 18 -4.60 -7.82 -5.71
N PHE A 19 -3.82 -7.13 -4.86
CA PHE A 19 -2.63 -7.72 -4.23
C PHE A 19 -3.01 -8.85 -3.27
N TYR A 20 -2.35 -10.00 -3.41
CA TYR A 20 -2.63 -11.21 -2.65
C TYR A 20 -1.40 -11.68 -1.87
N TYR A 21 -1.54 -11.72 -0.55
CA TYR A 21 -0.47 -12.11 0.37
C TYR A 21 -0.29 -13.63 0.53
N GLY A 22 -1.15 -14.43 -0.10
CA GLY A 22 -1.10 -15.89 0.03
C GLY A 22 -2.22 -16.49 0.90
N PRO A 23 -2.35 -17.83 0.86
CA PRO A 23 -3.34 -18.57 1.64
C PRO A 23 -3.02 -18.47 3.14
N GLY A 24 -4.05 -18.33 3.97
CA GLY A 24 -3.91 -18.23 5.43
C GLY A 24 -3.39 -16.87 5.96
N HIS A 25 -2.87 -15.98 5.12
CA HIS A 25 -2.35 -14.68 5.59
C HIS A 25 -3.49 -13.72 6.02
N PRO A 26 -3.42 -13.08 7.21
CA PRO A 26 -4.50 -12.23 7.72
C PRO A 26 -4.65 -10.90 6.98
N MET A 27 -3.57 -10.35 6.41
CA MET A 27 -3.65 -9.12 5.62
C MET A 27 -4.33 -9.40 4.27
N LYS A 28 -5.48 -8.77 4.04
CA LYS A 28 -6.25 -8.83 2.78
C LYS A 28 -6.44 -7.41 2.24
N PRO A 29 -5.63 -6.96 1.26
CA PRO A 29 -5.77 -5.63 0.64
C PRO A 29 -7.14 -5.34 0.04
N HIS A 30 -7.89 -6.39 -0.33
CA HIS A 30 -9.29 -6.33 -0.75
C HIS A 30 -10.19 -5.49 0.17
N ARG A 31 -9.88 -5.41 1.47
CA ARG A 31 -10.60 -4.56 2.43
C ARG A 31 -10.68 -3.08 2.00
N MET A 32 -9.65 -2.58 1.31
CA MET A 32 -9.63 -1.20 0.80
C MET A 32 -10.64 -1.00 -0.33
N LYS A 33 -10.81 -2.00 -1.21
CA LYS A 33 -11.83 -1.99 -2.27
C LYS A 33 -13.25 -2.04 -1.69
N LEU A 34 -13.46 -2.84 -0.65
CA LEU A 34 -14.75 -2.89 0.07
C LEU A 34 -15.08 -1.54 0.72
N ALA A 35 -14.12 -0.91 1.40
CA ALA A 35 -14.30 0.41 1.99
C ALA A 35 -14.61 1.48 0.94
N HIS A 36 -13.91 1.45 -0.20
CA HIS A 36 -14.19 2.35 -1.32
C HIS A 36 -15.60 2.16 -1.88
N HIS A 37 -16.07 0.92 -2.04
CA HIS A 37 -17.46 0.64 -2.45
C HIS A 37 -18.47 1.27 -1.49
N LEU A 38 -18.27 1.19 -0.18
CA LEU A 38 -19.16 1.84 0.79
C LEU A 38 -19.15 3.36 0.62
N VAL A 39 -17.96 3.94 0.48
CA VAL A 39 -17.80 5.39 0.24
C VAL A 39 -18.60 5.88 -0.97
N VAL A 40 -18.57 5.12 -2.08
CA VAL A 40 -19.32 5.44 -3.30
C VAL A 40 -20.82 5.26 -3.08
N ASN A 41 -21.26 4.13 -2.51
CA ASN A 41 -22.68 3.83 -2.31
C ASN A 41 -23.37 4.71 -1.27
N TYR A 42 -22.62 5.31 -0.34
CA TYR A 42 -23.12 6.31 0.60
C TYR A 42 -23.00 7.75 0.07
N ASP A 43 -22.66 7.94 -1.21
CA ASP A 43 -22.53 9.25 -1.85
C ASP A 43 -21.54 10.19 -1.15
N LEU A 44 -20.57 9.63 -0.42
CA LEU A 44 -19.57 10.41 0.31
C LEU A 44 -18.56 11.05 -0.64
N TYR A 45 -18.37 10.47 -1.82
CA TYR A 45 -17.46 10.98 -2.85
C TYR A 45 -17.78 12.42 -3.28
N HIS A 46 -19.04 12.86 -3.22
CA HIS A 46 -19.43 14.24 -3.50
C HIS A 46 -18.98 15.26 -2.45
N LYS A 47 -18.56 14.79 -1.27
CA LYS A 47 -18.21 15.63 -0.12
C LYS A 47 -16.69 15.78 0.06
N MET A 48 -15.90 15.17 -0.82
CA MET A 48 -14.44 15.13 -0.74
C MET A 48 -13.79 15.16 -2.12
N ASP A 49 -12.53 15.56 -2.16
CA ASP A 49 -11.73 15.58 -3.38
C ASP A 49 -11.06 14.20 -3.53
N ILE A 50 -11.35 13.46 -4.61
CA ILE A 50 -10.79 12.13 -4.86
C ILE A 50 -9.57 12.23 -5.78
N PHE A 51 -8.47 11.59 -5.37
CA PHE A 51 -7.23 11.55 -6.12
C PHE A 51 -6.75 10.11 -6.32
N GLU A 52 -6.19 9.86 -7.49
CA GLU A 52 -5.42 8.66 -7.75
C GLU A 52 -3.95 8.92 -7.34
N PRO A 53 -3.38 8.15 -6.42
CA PRO A 53 -2.00 8.35 -5.99
C PRO A 53 -1.03 7.92 -7.10
N HIS A 54 0.09 8.65 -7.24
CA HIS A 54 1.19 8.23 -8.09
C HIS A 54 1.98 7.10 -7.43
N LEU A 55 2.74 6.35 -8.24
CA LEU A 55 3.71 5.39 -7.72
C LEU A 55 4.88 6.13 -7.09
N ALA A 56 5.26 5.74 -5.87
CA ALA A 56 6.41 6.29 -5.18
C ALA A 56 7.70 5.85 -5.88
N SER A 57 8.61 6.79 -6.09
CA SER A 57 9.94 6.51 -6.63
C SER A 57 10.84 5.84 -5.59
N ALA A 58 11.87 5.15 -6.08
CA ALA A 58 12.87 4.55 -5.21
C ALA A 58 13.56 5.60 -4.31
N ASP A 59 13.80 6.79 -4.85
CA ASP A 59 14.50 7.86 -4.13
C ASP A 59 13.63 8.44 -3.01
N GLU A 60 12.31 8.56 -3.21
CA GLU A 60 11.37 8.95 -2.14
C GLU A 60 11.35 7.92 -1.00
N MET A 61 11.37 6.63 -1.33
CA MET A 61 11.39 5.58 -0.31
C MET A 61 12.72 5.52 0.45
N LYS A 62 13.85 5.80 -0.23
CA LYS A 62 15.20 5.85 0.36
C LYS A 62 15.43 7.01 1.32
N VAL A 63 14.53 8.01 1.37
CA VAL A 63 14.60 9.10 2.38
C VAL A 63 14.58 8.54 3.80
N PHE A 64 13.90 7.40 4.00
CA PHE A 64 13.79 6.75 5.31
C PHE A 64 14.37 5.32 5.31
N HIS A 65 14.08 4.53 4.29
CA HIS A 65 14.52 3.14 4.24
C HIS A 65 15.97 2.99 3.77
N ALA A 66 16.66 1.96 4.27
CA ALA A 66 18.00 1.63 3.81
C ALA A 66 18.00 1.35 2.28
N PRO A 67 18.95 1.90 1.51
CA PRO A 67 19.01 1.69 0.05
C PRO A 67 19.00 0.22 -0.36
N GLU A 68 19.71 -0.63 0.40
CA GLU A 68 19.81 -2.07 0.13
C GLU A 68 18.45 -2.77 0.31
N TYR A 69 17.60 -2.28 1.20
CA TYR A 69 16.24 -2.81 1.38
C TYR A 69 15.34 -2.47 0.19
N ILE A 70 15.39 -1.22 -0.28
CA ILE A 70 14.60 -0.80 -1.45
C ILE A 70 15.05 -1.54 -2.72
N GLU A 71 16.35 -1.72 -2.91
CA GLU A 71 16.88 -2.52 -4.02
C GLU A 71 16.46 -3.99 -3.93
N PHE A 72 16.43 -4.56 -2.72
CA PHE A 72 15.91 -5.90 -2.49
C PHE A 72 14.43 -6.01 -2.88
N LEU A 73 13.58 -5.09 -2.40
CA LEU A 73 12.14 -5.06 -2.71
C LEU A 73 11.87 -4.96 -4.22
N GLN A 74 12.71 -4.25 -4.96
CA GLN A 74 12.59 -4.14 -6.43
C GLN A 74 12.97 -5.43 -7.17
N ARG A 75 13.84 -6.27 -6.59
CA ARG A 75 14.37 -7.48 -7.25
C ARG A 75 13.61 -8.74 -6.86
N VAL A 76 13.07 -8.77 -5.64
CA VAL A 76 12.39 -9.96 -5.11
C VAL A 76 11.13 -10.25 -5.91
N SER A 77 10.95 -11.53 -6.24
CA SER A 77 9.76 -12.05 -6.91
C SER A 77 9.52 -13.48 -6.44
N PRO A 78 8.30 -14.03 -6.57
CA PRO A 78 8.02 -15.41 -6.14
C PRO A 78 8.97 -16.44 -6.75
N ALA A 79 9.45 -16.21 -7.98
CA ALA A 79 10.41 -17.08 -8.66
C ALA A 79 11.82 -17.03 -8.04
N LYS A 80 12.27 -15.86 -7.58
CA LYS A 80 13.63 -15.62 -7.05
C LYS A 80 13.72 -15.76 -5.54
N GLN A 81 12.58 -15.98 -4.86
CA GLN A 81 12.50 -15.99 -3.40
C GLN A 81 13.40 -17.05 -2.75
N ARG A 82 13.62 -18.20 -3.40
CA ARG A 82 14.50 -19.27 -2.90
C ARG A 82 15.98 -18.87 -2.97
N ASP A 83 16.36 -18.20 -4.04
CA ASP A 83 17.76 -17.80 -4.27
C ASP A 83 18.17 -16.63 -3.36
N MET A 84 17.20 -15.81 -2.96
CA MET A 84 17.40 -14.63 -2.10
C MET A 84 17.07 -14.90 -0.61
N ALA A 85 17.07 -16.17 -0.17
CA ALA A 85 16.61 -16.55 1.18
C ALA A 85 17.35 -15.84 2.33
N THR A 86 18.66 -15.63 2.19
CA THR A 86 19.48 -14.93 3.20
C THR A 86 19.15 -13.44 3.29
N GLU A 87 18.97 -12.77 2.16
CA GLU A 87 18.57 -11.35 2.11
C GLU A 87 17.14 -11.16 2.61
N LEU A 88 16.25 -12.11 2.27
CA LEU A 88 14.88 -12.14 2.77
C LEU A 88 14.86 -12.24 4.30
N ALA A 89 15.63 -13.14 4.90
CA ALA A 89 15.70 -13.29 6.36
C ALA A 89 16.15 -11.99 7.06
N LYS A 90 17.13 -11.28 6.48
CA LYS A 90 17.57 -9.97 6.97
C LYS A 90 16.44 -8.93 6.88
N CYS A 91 15.75 -8.85 5.74
CA CYS A 91 14.66 -7.88 5.56
C CYS A 91 13.46 -8.14 6.49
N LYS A 92 13.08 -9.41 6.67
CA LYS A 92 11.97 -9.81 7.57
C LYS A 92 12.19 -9.38 9.02
N SER A 93 13.44 -9.46 9.48
CA SER A 93 13.80 -9.05 10.85
C SER A 93 13.66 -7.54 11.09
N ILE A 94 13.69 -6.73 10.02
CA ILE A 94 13.62 -5.26 10.11
C ILE A 94 12.17 -4.78 10.10
N GLU A 95 11.29 -5.39 9.28
CA GLU A 95 9.93 -4.86 9.04
C GLU A 95 8.78 -5.79 9.46
N GLY A 96 9.06 -6.98 10.01
CA GLY A 96 8.06 -7.85 10.65
C GLY A 96 7.09 -8.54 9.69
N CYS A 97 7.54 -8.84 8.46
CA CYS A 97 6.78 -9.53 7.40
C CYS A 97 7.29 -10.96 7.16
#